data_AF-A0A951D117-F1
#
_entry.id   AF-A0A951D117-F1
#
_cell.length_a   1.000
_cell.length_b   1.000
_cell.length_c   1.000
_cell.angle_alpha   90.00
_cell.angle_beta   90.00
_cell.angle_gamma   90.00
#
_symmetry.space_group_name_H-M   'P 1'
#
loop_
_entity.id
_entity.type
_entity.pdbx_description
1 polymer ?
#
loop_
_entity_poly.entity_id
_entity_poly.type
_entity_poly.pdbx_seq_one_letter_code
_entity_poly.pdbx_strand_id
1 'polypeptide(L)'
;AILTDQPDGDIAILERRHRQRARVEDRIRDDKDTGLAKLPFKELQLNEVWLEIVMLAHDLIVWTQALLLDSELAKAEPKRLRYRNADPAGMPTLV
;
A
#
# COMPACT_ATOMS: atom_id res chain seq x y z
N ALA A 1 18.12 13.47 16.36
CA ALA A 1 19.16 12.49 16.00
C ALA A 1 18.48 11.17 15.64
N ILE A 2 18.94 10.46 14.60
CA ILE A 2 18.45 9.12 14.24
C ILE A 2 19.25 8.09 15.04
N LEU A 3 18.58 7.26 15.85
CA LEU A 3 19.21 6.12 16.51
C LEU A 3 19.11 4.91 15.57
N THR A 4 20.24 4.32 15.21
CA THR A 4 20.29 3.21 14.24
C THR A 4 21.46 2.29 14.55
N ASP A 5 21.29 0.99 14.32
CA ASP A 5 22.33 -0.04 14.34
C ASP A 5 22.94 -0.27 12.95
N GLN A 6 22.44 0.43 11.92
CA GLN A 6 22.99 0.36 10.56
C GLN A 6 24.45 0.83 10.53
N PRO A 7 25.36 0.09 9.87
CA PRO A 7 26.79 0.41 9.84
C PRO A 7 27.14 1.54 8.85
N ASP A 8 26.15 2.07 8.13
CA ASP A 8 26.32 3.07 7.08
C ASP A 8 26.70 4.43 7.71
N GLY A 9 27.90 4.91 7.42
CA GLY A 9 28.40 6.18 7.96
C GLY A 9 27.86 7.42 7.24
N ASP A 10 27.21 7.24 6.08
CA ASP A 10 26.63 8.36 5.34
C ASP A 10 25.26 8.76 5.93
N ILE A 11 25.29 9.86 6.68
CA ILE A 11 24.11 10.43 7.34
C ILE A 11 22.99 10.74 6.34
N ALA A 12 23.31 11.17 5.12
CA ALA A 12 22.30 11.52 4.12
C ALA A 12 21.55 10.27 3.63
N ILE A 13 22.26 9.13 3.48
CA ILE A 13 21.65 7.85 3.13
C ILE A 13 20.76 7.35 4.26
N LEU A 14 21.25 7.39 5.51
CA LEU A 14 20.47 6.99 6.68
C LEU A 14 19.18 7.81 6.81
N GLU A 15 19.27 9.13 6.63
CA GLU A 15 18.11 10.02 6.70
C GLU A 15 17.11 9.73 5.56
N ARG A 16 17.59 9.48 4.35
CA ARG A 16 16.74 9.10 3.21
C ARG A 16 15.98 7.80 3.48
N ARG A 17 16.67 6.75 3.96
CA ARG A 17 16.03 5.47 4.32
C ARG A 17 15.01 5.66 5.43
N HIS A 18 15.34 6.47 6.44
CA HIS A 18 14.42 6.78 7.53
C HIS A 18 13.14 7.46 7.02
N ARG A 19 13.27 8.45 6.13
CA ARG A 19 12.10 9.11 5.50
C ARG A 19 11.28 8.18 4.63
N GLN A 20 11.87 7.15 4.02
CA GLN A 20 11.12 6.17 3.25
C GLN A 20 10.09 5.41 4.09
N ARG A 21 10.25 5.35 5.42
CA ARG A 21 9.27 4.75 6.33
C ARG A 21 7.89 5.42 6.23
N ALA A 22 7.83 6.71 5.93
CA ALA A 22 6.56 7.42 5.70
C ALA A 22 5.69 6.78 4.61
N ARG A 23 6.31 6.09 3.63
CA ARG A 23 5.57 5.36 2.58
C ARG A 23 4.75 4.21 3.16
N VAL A 24 5.25 3.52 4.20
CA VAL A 24 4.52 2.44 4.87
C VAL A 24 3.31 3.00 5.61
N GLU A 25 3.47 4.15 6.26
CA GLU A 25 2.37 4.82 6.98
C GLU A 25 1.29 5.32 6.01
N ASP A 26 1.69 5.87 4.86
CA ASP A 26 0.77 6.26 3.79
C ASP A 26 -0.02 5.05 3.28
N ARG A 27 0.64 3.90 3.08
CA ARG A 27 0.01 2.65 2.66
C ARG A 27 -1.00 2.11 3.68
N ILE A 28 -0.64 2.10 4.97
CA ILE A 28 -1.55 1.69 6.05
C ILE A 28 -2.76 2.64 6.14
N ARG A 29 -2.56 3.93 5.89
CA ARG A 29 -3.68 4.90 5.83
C ARG A 29 -4.64 4.53 4.71
N ASP A 30 -4.13 4.19 3.53
CA ASP A 30 -4.94 3.79 2.38
C ASP A 30 -5.70 2.47 2.64
N ASP A 31 -5.09 1.53 3.36
CA ASP A 31 -5.72 0.24 3.70
C ASP A 31 -6.96 0.38 4.61
N LYS A 32 -7.10 1.52 5.30
CA LYS A 32 -8.32 1.83 6.06
C LYS A 32 -9.54 1.89 5.15
N ASP A 33 -9.37 2.34 3.91
CA ASP A 33 -10.43 2.39 2.90
C ASP A 33 -10.71 1.01 2.28
N THR A 34 -9.80 0.04 2.43
CA THR A 34 -9.93 -1.32 1.88
C THR A 34 -10.34 -2.38 2.92
N GLY A 35 -10.50 -1.99 4.19
CA GLY A 35 -11.08 -2.86 5.22
C GLY A 35 -10.36 -2.82 6.57
N LEU A 36 -9.15 -2.27 6.65
CA LEU A 36 -8.34 -2.26 7.86
C LEU A 36 -8.98 -1.45 9.02
N ALA A 37 -9.84 -0.48 8.71
CA ALA A 37 -10.53 0.32 9.71
C ALA A 37 -11.73 -0.38 10.36
N LYS A 38 -12.10 -1.60 9.92
CA LYS A 38 -13.28 -2.31 10.40
C LYS A 38 -12.89 -3.71 10.83
N LEU A 39 -13.36 -4.12 12.00
CA LEU A 39 -13.30 -5.50 12.49
C LEU A 39 -14.75 -5.98 12.62
N PRO A 40 -15.30 -6.63 11.57
CA PRO A 40 -16.74 -6.82 11.45
C PRO A 40 -17.29 -7.94 12.34
N PHE A 41 -16.43 -8.78 12.92
CA PHE A 41 -16.84 -9.95 13.69
C PHE A 41 -16.73 -9.72 15.19
N LYS A 42 -17.55 -10.44 15.96
CA LYS A 42 -17.46 -10.45 17.44
C LYS A 42 -16.32 -11.33 17.94
N GLU A 43 -16.01 -12.38 17.18
CA GLU A 43 -14.98 -13.37 17.52
C GLU A 43 -13.62 -12.91 17.00
N LEU A 44 -12.58 -13.04 17.84
CA LEU A 44 -11.22 -12.62 17.51
C LEU A 44 -10.68 -13.39 16.30
N GLN A 45 -10.87 -14.70 16.27
CA GLN A 45 -10.37 -15.58 15.22
C GLN A 45 -10.92 -15.21 13.84
N LEU A 46 -12.18 -14.79 13.77
CA LEU A 46 -12.77 -14.31 12.52
C LEU A 46 -12.19 -12.96 12.08
N ASN A 47 -11.84 -12.09 13.03
CA ASN A 47 -11.15 -10.84 12.74
C ASN A 47 -9.69 -11.04 12.35
N GLU A 48 -9.02 -12.09 12.84
CA GLU A 48 -7.69 -12.49 12.35
C GLU A 48 -7.76 -12.88 10.88
N VAL A 49 -8.72 -13.75 10.51
CA VAL A 49 -8.96 -14.10 9.09
C VAL A 49 -9.33 -12.86 8.26
N TRP A 50 -10.12 -11.94 8.81
CA TRP A 50 -10.41 -10.67 8.15
C TRP A 50 -9.15 -9.85 7.87
N LEU A 51 -8.24 -9.74 8.84
CA LEU A 51 -6.98 -9.04 8.66
C LEU A 51 -6.12 -9.69 7.58
N GLU A 52 -6.06 -11.02 7.52
CA GLU A 52 -5.36 -11.74 6.44
C GLU A 52 -5.95 -11.43 5.06
N ILE A 53 -7.28 -11.34 4.95
CA ILE A 53 -7.94 -10.94 3.69
C ILE A 53 -7.60 -9.50 3.32
N VAL A 54 -7.59 -8.58 4.28
CA VAL A 54 -7.20 -7.18 4.06
C VAL A 54 -5.74 -7.09 3.59
N MET A 55 -4.82 -7.84 4.21
CA MET A 55 -3.41 -7.90 3.80
C MET A 55 -3.25 -8.50 2.40
N LEU A 56 -4.00 -9.54 2.06
CA LEU A 56 -4.00 -10.09 0.70
C LEU A 56 -4.48 -9.06 -0.33
N ALA A 57 -5.54 -8.30 0.00
CA ALA A 57 -6.03 -7.23 -0.87
C ALA A 57 -5.00 -6.11 -1.05
N HIS A 58 -4.27 -5.76 0.02
CA HIS A 58 -3.16 -4.81 -0.03
C HIS A 58 -2.09 -5.26 -1.04
N ASP A 59 -1.61 -6.51 -0.90
CA ASP A 59 -0.58 -7.06 -1.78
C ASP A 59 -1.02 -7.04 -3.24
N LEU A 60 -2.26 -7.46 -3.53
CA LEU A 60 -2.80 -7.44 -4.89
C LEU A 60 -2.82 -6.02 -5.47
N ILE A 61 -3.18 -5.00 -4.70
CA ILE A 61 -3.18 -3.61 -5.14
C ILE A 61 -1.76 -3.14 -5.43
N VAL A 62 -0.80 -3.38 -4.51
CA VAL A 62 0.59 -2.96 -4.67
C VAL A 62 1.22 -3.62 -5.89
N TRP A 63 1.05 -4.92 -6.07
CA TRP A 63 1.60 -5.64 -7.22
C TRP A 63 0.95 -5.21 -8.53
N THR A 64 -0.36 -4.97 -8.55
CA THR A 64 -1.04 -4.40 -9.72
C THR A 64 -0.46 -3.04 -10.09
N GLN A 65 -0.26 -2.16 -9.11
CA GLN A 65 0.35 -0.86 -9.34
C GLN A 65 1.80 -0.92 -9.81
N ALA A 66 2.58 -1.87 -9.28
CA ALA A 66 3.98 -2.01 -9.60
C ALA A 66 4.23 -2.65 -10.98
N LEU A 67 3.35 -3.57 -11.40
CA LEU A 67 3.55 -4.39 -12.59
C LEU A 67 2.69 -3.98 -13.79
N LEU A 68 1.50 -3.43 -13.55
CA LEU A 68 0.48 -3.27 -14.60
C LEU A 68 0.03 -1.84 -14.83
N LEU A 69 0.39 -0.89 -13.96
CA LEU A 69 -0.08 0.50 -14.04
C LEU A 69 1.10 1.46 -14.16
N ASP A 70 0.91 2.50 -14.95
CA ASP A 70 1.91 3.54 -15.19
C ASP A 70 1.46 4.91 -14.65
N SER A 71 2.42 5.84 -14.61
CA SER A 71 2.20 7.27 -14.36
C SER A 71 1.41 7.55 -13.08
N GLU A 72 0.27 8.23 -13.20
CA GLU A 72 -0.59 8.60 -12.10
C GLU A 72 -1.34 7.40 -11.51
N LEU A 73 -1.60 6.33 -12.27
CA LEU A 73 -2.32 5.16 -11.75
C LEU A 73 -1.42 4.30 -10.86
N ALA A 74 -0.12 4.21 -11.17
CA ALA A 74 0.89 3.52 -10.35
C ALA A 74 1.00 4.06 -8.90
N LYS A 75 0.60 5.33 -8.69
CA LYS A 75 0.67 6.03 -7.39
C LYS A 75 -0.72 6.39 -6.84
N ALA A 76 -1.78 5.85 -7.41
CA ALA A 76 -3.14 6.17 -7.01
C ALA A 76 -3.51 5.55 -5.66
N GLU A 77 -4.28 6.28 -4.85
CA GLU A 77 -4.95 5.68 -3.70
C GLU A 77 -5.96 4.60 -4.17
N PRO A 78 -6.20 3.53 -3.40
CA PRO A 78 -7.11 2.43 -3.75
C PRO A 78 -8.51 2.91 -4.17
N LYS A 79 -9.02 3.94 -3.48
CA LYS A 79 -10.32 4.55 -3.79
C LYS A 79 -10.37 5.05 -5.23
N ARG A 80 -9.29 5.69 -5.72
CA ARG A 80 -9.22 6.20 -7.10
C ARG A 80 -9.08 5.06 -8.12
N LEU A 81 -8.34 4.01 -7.81
CA LEU A 81 -8.23 2.81 -8.67
C LEU A 81 -9.59 2.16 -8.89
N ARG A 82 -10.40 2.05 -7.83
CA ARG A 82 -11.73 1.43 -7.87
C ARG A 82 -12.68 2.11 -8.86
N TYR A 83 -12.59 3.43 -9.00
CA TYR A 83 -13.47 4.18 -9.91
C TYR A 83 -12.92 4.33 -11.33
N ARG A 84 -11.59 4.23 -11.54
CA ARG A 84 -10.98 4.36 -12.87
C ARG A 84 -10.83 3.04 -13.62
N ASN A 85 -10.64 1.92 -12.93
CA ASN A 85 -10.54 0.61 -13.58
C ASN A 85 -11.88 0.11 -14.15
N ALA A 86 -12.99 0.77 -13.80
CA ALA A 86 -14.32 0.47 -14.34
C ALA A 86 -14.59 1.14 -15.70
N ASP A 87 -13.71 2.03 -16.16
CA ASP A 87 -13.78 2.63 -17.49
C ASP A 87 -12.98 1.78 -18.49
N PRO A 88 -13.62 1.14 -19.48
CA PRO A 88 -12.92 0.32 -20.47
C PRO A 88 -11.91 1.09 -21.34
N ALA A 89 -11.92 2.43 -21.32
CA ALA A 89 -10.94 3.26 -22.03
C ALA A 89 -9.59 3.44 -21.30
N GLY A 90 -9.47 2.97 -20.04
CA GLY A 90 -8.31 3.19 -19.18
C GLY A 90 -7.32 2.02 -19.04
N MET A 91 -7.58 0.87 -19.69
CA MET A 91 -6.62 -0.23 -19.69
C MET A 91 -5.38 0.17 -20.50
N PRO A 92 -4.18 0.20 -19.90
CA PRO A 92 -2.97 0.38 -20.68
C PRO A 92 -2.81 -0.84 -21.58
N THR A 93 -2.83 -0.58 -22.90
CA THR A 93 -2.44 -1.56 -23.91
C THR A 93 -1.03 -2.04 -23.56
N LEU A 94 -0.92 -3.31 -23.17
CA LEU A 94 0.37 -3.97 -23.03
C LEU A 94 1.07 -3.90 -24.39
N VAL A 95 2.14 -3.10 -24.48
CA VAL A 95 3.09 -3.11 -25.60
C VAL A 95 4.16 -4.14 -25.30
#